data_AF-A0A486DPI8-F1
#
_entry.id   AF-A0A486DPI8-F1
#
_cell.length_a   1.000
_cell.length_b   1.000
_cell.length_c   1.000
_cell.angle_alpha   90.00
_cell.angle_beta   90.00
_cell.angle_gamma   90.00
#
_symmetry.space_group_name_H-M   'P 1'
#
loop_
_entity.id
_entity.type
_entity.pdbx_description
1 polymer ?
#
loop_
_entity_poly.entity_id
_entity_poly.type
_entity_poly.pdbx_seq_one_letter_code
_entity_poly.pdbx_strand_id
1 'polypeptide(L)'
;MALGQRPDYARIARHVINIDELFIDYARVFLPGHDRQAWDNVVRIAGGITEKNTPRNLQGRDSYVVALEQYLSTTRLHDPILDGLRSAVRYDKTYFDKIVASLLPLLEKLTTGKIAQLLAPDYGDLNDPRPVFNWQQAIIYVGLDALSDAEIAATVGNSMFADLVSVAGHIYKHGVMDGLPQTEENPAINLHCDEFSELMGDEFIPLINKGGGAGVQVTAYTQTLSDIEARIGDRAKAGQVVGNFNSLIMMRVRETATAELLTRQLPQVDVLSNSVSSGITDSADAQGNIGFSSNTQDRVSSVQVPLLEPASLVQLPKGQAFALLEGGQLWKLRIPLPDAAHDPLMPENIAQITRYMEKQYDSAPVWWNRPETVVTAKNDPILWLYDSETTENHTDDTPDTPPARER
;
A
#
# COMPACT_ATOMS: atom_id res chain seq x y z
N MET A 1 -26.54 2.33 14.66
CA MET A 1 -27.22 2.06 13.38
C MET A 1 -28.73 2.14 13.61
N ALA A 2 -29.39 3.20 13.16
CA ALA A 2 -30.83 3.41 13.44
C ALA A 2 -31.75 2.34 12.82
N LEU A 3 -31.36 1.79 11.66
CA LEU A 3 -32.11 0.73 10.96
C LEU A 3 -31.76 -0.70 11.40
N GLY A 4 -30.81 -0.86 12.33
CA GLY A 4 -30.28 -2.19 12.71
C GLY A 4 -29.57 -2.94 11.57
N GLN A 5 -29.38 -2.29 10.42
CA GLN A 5 -28.77 -2.86 9.23
C GLN A 5 -27.31 -2.46 9.14
N ARG A 6 -26.42 -3.46 8.97
CA ARG A 6 -25.00 -3.21 8.68
C ARG A 6 -24.85 -2.67 7.25
N PRO A 7 -24.06 -1.59 7.04
CA PRO A 7 -23.78 -1.10 5.70
C PRO A 7 -22.88 -2.10 4.95
N ASP A 8 -23.24 -2.40 3.71
CA ASP A 8 -22.47 -3.21 2.78
C ASP A 8 -22.60 -2.62 1.36
N TYR A 9 -21.66 -2.97 0.46
CA TYR A 9 -21.63 -2.41 -0.90
C TYR A 9 -22.88 -2.73 -1.72
N ALA A 10 -23.53 -3.87 -1.48
CA ALA A 10 -24.74 -4.27 -2.22
C ALA A 10 -25.96 -3.42 -1.80
N ARG A 11 -26.08 -3.12 -0.50
CA ARG A 11 -27.10 -2.21 0.04
C ARG A 11 -26.83 -0.79 -0.40
N ILE A 12 -25.57 -0.35 -0.41
CA ILE A 12 -25.21 0.96 -0.96
C ILE A 12 -25.64 1.05 -2.43
N ALA A 13 -25.34 0.04 -3.25
CA ALA A 13 -25.79 -0.01 -4.64
C ALA A 13 -27.33 0.07 -4.76
N ARG A 14 -28.06 -0.71 -3.96
CA ARG A 14 -29.53 -0.68 -3.94
C ARG A 14 -30.06 0.70 -3.56
N HIS A 15 -29.52 1.32 -2.50
CA HIS A 15 -29.98 2.63 -2.02
C HIS A 15 -29.55 3.79 -2.91
N VAL A 16 -28.45 3.63 -3.66
CA VAL A 16 -28.05 4.56 -4.73
C VAL A 16 -29.03 4.49 -5.89
N ILE A 17 -29.59 3.33 -6.23
CA ILE A 17 -30.62 3.22 -7.29
C ILE A 17 -31.97 3.72 -6.77
N ASN A 18 -32.30 3.38 -5.51
CA ASN A 18 -33.60 3.65 -4.91
C ASN A 18 -33.44 4.36 -3.55
N ILE A 19 -33.07 5.65 -3.62
CA ILE A 19 -32.92 6.48 -2.43
C ILE A 19 -34.26 6.77 -1.73
N ASP A 20 -35.35 6.67 -2.48
CA ASP A 20 -36.72 6.83 -2.00
C ASP A 20 -37.05 5.74 -0.97
N GLU A 21 -36.68 4.48 -1.22
CA GLU A 21 -36.85 3.36 -0.28
C GLU A 21 -36.10 3.60 1.02
N LEU A 22 -34.84 4.04 0.96
CA LEU A 22 -34.04 4.34 2.16
C LEU A 22 -34.65 5.47 2.99
N PHE A 23 -35.18 6.50 2.33
CA PHE A 23 -35.85 7.62 3.00
C PHE A 23 -37.13 7.18 3.72
N ILE A 24 -37.94 6.34 3.07
CA ILE A 24 -39.16 5.76 3.65
C ILE A 24 -38.81 4.90 4.86
N ASP A 25 -37.85 3.97 4.72
CA ASP A 25 -37.48 3.04 5.78
C ASP A 25 -36.88 3.76 7.00
N TYR A 26 -36.00 4.73 6.77
CA TYR A 26 -35.44 5.53 7.86
C TYR A 26 -36.53 6.32 8.58
N ALA A 27 -37.40 7.01 7.83
CA ALA A 27 -38.50 7.78 8.41
C ALA A 27 -39.48 6.88 9.19
N ARG A 28 -39.71 5.65 8.73
CA ARG A 28 -40.60 4.69 9.40
C ARG A 28 -40.09 4.27 10.76
N VAL A 29 -38.78 4.14 10.94
CA VAL A 29 -38.17 3.79 12.23
C VAL A 29 -37.99 5.03 13.12
N PHE A 30 -37.59 6.15 12.53
CA PHE A 30 -37.26 7.37 13.26
C PHE A 30 -38.51 8.12 13.76
N LEU A 31 -39.52 8.32 12.91
CA LEU A 31 -40.69 9.15 13.22
C LEU A 31 -41.50 8.65 14.44
N PRO A 32 -41.79 7.34 14.59
CA PRO A 32 -42.49 6.83 15.78
C PRO A 32 -41.73 7.01 17.09
N GLY A 33 -40.40 7.17 17.04
CA GLY A 33 -39.56 7.48 18.19
C GLY A 33 -39.75 8.91 18.71
N HIS A 34 -40.18 9.84 17.85
CA HIS A 34 -40.50 11.22 18.22
C HIS A 34 -41.99 11.46 18.46
N ASP A 35 -42.85 10.89 17.62
CA ASP A 35 -44.30 10.93 17.79
C ASP A 35 -44.91 9.62 17.30
N ARG A 36 -45.60 8.92 18.21
CA ARG A 36 -46.24 7.62 17.94
C ARG A 36 -47.25 7.67 16.80
N GLN A 37 -47.85 8.82 16.50
CA GLN A 37 -48.83 8.99 15.42
C GLN A 37 -48.22 9.58 14.14
N ALA A 38 -46.94 9.96 14.15
CA ALA A 38 -46.31 10.60 13.00
C ALA A 38 -46.38 9.75 11.73
N TRP A 39 -46.14 8.44 11.85
CA TRP A 39 -46.21 7.55 10.70
C TRP A 39 -47.64 7.38 10.17
N ASP A 40 -48.64 7.28 11.05
CA ASP A 40 -50.06 7.20 10.65
C ASP A 40 -50.53 8.48 9.95
N ASN A 41 -49.99 9.63 10.37
CA ASN A 41 -50.22 10.91 9.70
C ASN A 41 -49.63 10.91 8.30
N VAL A 42 -48.42 10.40 8.12
CA VAL A 42 -47.76 10.25 6.80
C VAL A 42 -48.57 9.30 5.91
N VAL A 43 -49.02 8.15 6.41
CA VAL A 43 -49.86 7.20 5.66
C VAL A 43 -51.16 7.86 5.18
N ARG A 44 -51.80 8.64 6.04
CA ARG A 44 -53.03 9.38 5.71
C ARG A 44 -52.80 10.46 4.66
N ILE A 45 -51.68 11.19 4.74
CA ILE A 45 -51.28 12.16 3.72
C ILE A 45 -51.04 11.42 2.39
N ALA A 46 -50.30 10.30 2.42
CA ALA A 46 -49.99 9.48 1.24
C ALA A 46 -51.25 9.00 0.50
N GLY A 47 -52.28 8.56 1.24
CA GLY A 47 -53.56 8.15 0.64
C GLY A 47 -54.34 9.26 -0.07
N GLY A 48 -54.00 10.53 0.17
CA GLY A 48 -54.60 11.69 -0.49
C GLY A 48 -53.77 12.26 -1.65
N ILE A 49 -52.61 11.68 -1.96
CA ILE A 49 -51.71 12.20 -3.00
C ILE A 49 -52.17 11.76 -4.38
N THR A 50 -52.19 12.72 -5.29
CA THR A 50 -52.60 12.55 -6.69
C THR A 50 -51.63 13.32 -7.57
N GLU A 51 -51.45 12.92 -8.83
CA GLU A 51 -50.51 13.62 -9.74
C GLU A 51 -50.74 15.14 -9.85
N LYS A 52 -51.98 15.60 -9.60
CA LYS A 52 -52.36 17.01 -9.61
C LYS A 52 -51.90 17.80 -8.38
N ASN A 53 -51.75 17.15 -7.22
CA ASN A 53 -51.34 17.80 -5.97
C ASN A 53 -49.85 17.59 -5.63
N THR A 54 -49.14 16.76 -6.40
CA THR A 54 -47.71 16.54 -6.27
C THR A 54 -46.90 17.73 -6.82
N PRO A 55 -45.98 18.31 -6.03
CA PRO A 55 -45.04 19.34 -6.49
C PRO A 55 -44.24 18.89 -7.72
N ARG A 56 -43.99 19.80 -8.69
CA ARG A 56 -43.30 19.48 -9.96
C ARG A 56 -41.95 18.78 -9.78
N ASN A 57 -41.20 19.13 -8.74
CA ASN A 57 -39.90 18.54 -8.42
C ASN A 57 -39.98 17.11 -7.85
N LEU A 58 -41.19 16.64 -7.47
CA LEU A 58 -41.44 15.31 -6.92
C LEU A 58 -42.38 14.47 -7.80
N GLN A 59 -42.75 14.97 -8.98
CA GLN A 59 -43.61 14.22 -9.92
C GLN A 59 -42.90 12.94 -10.40
N GLY A 60 -43.60 11.82 -10.32
CA GLY A 60 -43.08 10.49 -10.68
C GLY A 60 -42.33 9.75 -9.57
N ARG A 61 -42.27 10.29 -8.35
CA ARG A 61 -41.76 9.60 -7.15
C ARG A 61 -42.89 8.93 -6.36
N ASP A 62 -42.52 8.06 -5.42
CA ASP A 62 -43.47 7.35 -4.57
C ASP A 62 -44.33 8.31 -3.72
N SER A 63 -45.63 7.99 -3.60
CA SER A 63 -46.58 8.73 -2.76
C SER A 63 -46.10 8.94 -1.31
N TYR A 64 -45.40 7.98 -0.72
CA TYR A 64 -44.87 8.08 0.63
C TYR A 64 -43.76 9.13 0.73
N VAL A 65 -42.93 9.29 -0.30
CA VAL A 65 -41.88 10.31 -0.33
C VAL A 65 -42.48 11.71 -0.33
N VAL A 66 -43.53 11.91 -1.14
CA VAL A 66 -44.25 13.18 -1.22
C VAL A 66 -44.97 13.48 0.10
N ALA A 67 -45.57 12.46 0.72
CA ALA A 67 -46.22 12.58 2.03
C ALA A 67 -45.23 12.95 3.14
N LEU A 68 -44.06 12.30 3.16
CA LEU A 68 -42.98 12.60 4.10
C LEU A 68 -42.47 14.03 3.93
N GLU A 69 -42.34 14.52 2.69
CA GLU A 69 -41.93 15.90 2.44
C GLU A 69 -42.94 16.91 2.99
N GLN A 70 -44.23 16.70 2.74
CA GLN A 70 -45.31 17.57 3.24
C GLN A 70 -45.38 17.54 4.78
N TYR A 71 -45.23 16.35 5.37
CA TYR A 71 -45.22 16.17 6.82
C TYR A 71 -44.03 16.87 7.48
N LEU A 72 -42.82 16.71 6.92
CA LEU A 72 -41.58 17.33 7.43
C LEU A 72 -41.47 18.83 7.09
N SER A 73 -42.32 19.35 6.20
CA SER A 73 -42.44 20.79 5.93
C SER A 73 -43.31 21.50 6.97
N THR A 74 -44.26 20.79 7.57
CA THR A 74 -45.15 21.31 8.61
C THR A 74 -44.61 21.05 10.02
N THR A 75 -43.88 19.95 10.19
CA THR A 75 -43.29 19.54 11.47
C THR A 75 -41.80 19.91 11.50
N ARG A 76 -41.39 20.76 12.44
CA ARG A 76 -39.97 21.06 12.66
C ARG A 76 -39.31 19.92 13.43
N LEU A 77 -38.70 19.00 12.70
CA LEU A 77 -37.86 17.93 13.23
C LEU A 77 -36.43 18.16 12.75
N HIS A 78 -35.47 17.99 13.65
CA HIS A 78 -34.05 18.13 13.34
C HIS A 78 -33.36 16.80 13.59
N ASP A 79 -32.98 16.17 12.48
CA ASP A 79 -32.13 14.98 12.47
C ASP A 79 -31.20 15.10 11.25
N PRO A 80 -29.87 15.11 11.45
CA PRO A 80 -28.90 15.28 10.36
C PRO A 80 -29.03 14.23 9.24
N ILE A 81 -29.42 13.00 9.56
CA ILE A 81 -29.58 11.90 8.59
C ILE A 81 -30.89 12.09 7.81
N LEU A 82 -31.98 12.42 8.50
CA LEU A 82 -33.27 12.71 7.88
C LEU A 82 -33.20 13.92 6.94
N ASP A 83 -32.51 14.98 7.37
CA ASP A 83 -32.30 16.19 6.56
C ASP A 83 -31.39 15.92 5.35
N GLY A 84 -30.39 15.06 5.52
CA GLY A 84 -29.54 14.56 4.43
C GLY A 84 -30.33 13.77 3.39
N LEU A 85 -31.12 12.78 3.82
CA LEU A 85 -31.97 11.97 2.93
C LEU A 85 -33.04 12.83 2.24
N ARG A 86 -33.67 13.74 2.98
CA ARG A 86 -34.64 14.71 2.43
C ARG A 86 -34.01 15.60 1.36
N SER A 87 -32.76 16.02 1.55
CA SER A 87 -32.03 16.82 0.57
C SER A 87 -31.67 15.99 -0.66
N ALA A 88 -31.24 14.74 -0.46
CA ALA A 88 -30.91 13.79 -1.53
C ALA A 88 -32.12 13.53 -2.46
N VAL A 89 -33.30 13.33 -1.87
CA VAL A 89 -34.57 13.16 -2.58
C VAL A 89 -35.00 14.42 -3.35
N ARG A 90 -34.60 15.61 -2.90
CA ARG A 90 -34.96 16.88 -3.53
C ARG A 90 -34.06 17.25 -4.72
N TYR A 91 -32.91 16.61 -4.91
CA TYR A 91 -32.09 16.84 -6.09
C TYR A 91 -32.80 16.40 -7.37
N ASP A 92 -32.56 17.14 -8.45
CA ASP A 92 -33.08 16.82 -9.78
C ASP A 92 -32.61 15.41 -10.19
N LYS A 93 -33.54 14.62 -10.72
CA LYS A 93 -33.30 13.28 -11.27
C LYS A 93 -32.07 13.27 -12.19
N THR A 94 -31.87 14.33 -12.98
CA THR A 94 -30.75 14.48 -13.91
C THR A 94 -29.38 14.61 -13.24
N TYR A 95 -29.31 15.23 -12.05
CA TYR A 95 -28.06 15.35 -11.28
C TYR A 95 -27.72 14.00 -10.64
N PHE A 96 -28.74 13.32 -10.13
CA PHE A 96 -28.60 12.00 -9.54
C PHE A 96 -28.21 10.97 -10.59
N ASP A 97 -28.83 10.98 -11.77
CA ASP A 97 -28.49 10.11 -12.91
C ASP A 97 -27.02 10.26 -13.33
N LYS A 98 -26.42 11.45 -13.22
CA LYS A 98 -24.98 11.66 -13.50
C LYS A 98 -24.07 11.02 -12.45
N ILE A 99 -24.43 11.13 -11.17
CA ILE A 99 -23.67 10.48 -10.08
C ILE A 99 -23.81 8.96 -10.21
N VAL A 100 -25.04 8.48 -10.39
CA VAL A 100 -25.40 7.07 -10.56
C VAL A 100 -24.70 6.48 -11.79
N ALA A 101 -24.61 7.20 -12.92
CA ALA A 101 -23.94 6.72 -14.13
C ALA A 101 -22.43 6.45 -13.97
N SER A 102 -21.76 7.12 -13.02
CA SER A 102 -20.34 6.86 -12.73
C SER A 102 -20.14 5.89 -11.57
N LEU A 103 -21.05 5.89 -10.58
CA LEU A 103 -20.95 5.09 -9.38
C LEU A 103 -21.48 3.65 -9.55
N LEU A 104 -22.56 3.46 -10.32
CA LEU A 104 -23.16 2.12 -10.51
C LEU A 104 -22.24 1.12 -11.19
N PRO A 105 -21.54 1.45 -12.29
CA PRO A 105 -20.66 0.47 -12.93
C PRO A 105 -19.58 -0.05 -11.97
N LEU A 106 -19.06 0.84 -11.12
CA LEU A 106 -18.09 0.51 -10.09
C LEU A 106 -18.72 -0.41 -9.03
N LEU A 107 -19.89 -0.04 -8.50
CA LEU A 107 -20.60 -0.84 -7.50
C LEU A 107 -21.02 -2.20 -8.04
N GLU A 108 -21.50 -2.30 -9.29
CA GLU A 108 -21.82 -3.57 -9.95
C GLU A 108 -20.59 -4.48 -10.03
N LYS A 109 -19.42 -3.93 -10.39
CA LYS A 109 -18.17 -4.69 -10.40
C LYS A 109 -17.74 -5.17 -9.01
N LEU A 110 -17.90 -4.34 -7.98
CA LEU A 110 -17.54 -4.70 -6.59
C LEU A 110 -18.56 -5.64 -5.92
N THR A 111 -19.81 -5.65 -6.39
CA THR A 111 -20.91 -6.43 -5.81
C THR A 111 -21.22 -7.71 -6.60
N THR A 112 -20.42 -8.03 -7.62
CA THR A 112 -20.58 -9.26 -8.40
C THR A 112 -19.57 -10.35 -8.02
N GLY A 113 -20.03 -11.60 -8.08
CA GLY A 113 -19.19 -12.79 -7.93
C GLY A 113 -18.53 -12.93 -6.55
N LYS A 114 -17.27 -13.38 -6.55
CA LYS A 114 -16.51 -13.69 -5.32
C LYS A 114 -16.03 -12.43 -4.58
N ILE A 115 -15.86 -11.31 -5.28
CA ILE A 115 -15.38 -10.04 -4.71
C ILE A 115 -16.40 -9.47 -3.73
N ALA A 116 -17.68 -9.52 -4.11
CA ALA A 116 -18.79 -9.11 -3.25
C ALA A 116 -18.78 -9.83 -1.90
N GLN A 117 -18.53 -11.13 -1.94
CA GLN A 117 -18.52 -11.96 -0.76
C GLN A 117 -17.28 -11.74 0.13
N LEU A 118 -16.17 -11.25 -0.44
CA LEU A 118 -14.96 -10.89 0.30
C LEU A 118 -15.11 -9.51 0.97
N LEU A 119 -15.72 -8.55 0.26
CA LEU A 119 -15.94 -7.19 0.78
C LEU A 119 -17.15 -7.10 1.73
N ALA A 120 -18.15 -7.95 1.53
CA ALA A 120 -19.38 -8.01 2.32
C ALA A 120 -19.74 -9.46 2.67
N PRO A 121 -19.03 -10.08 3.62
CA PRO A 121 -19.35 -11.43 4.06
C PRO A 121 -20.72 -11.50 4.76
N ASP A 122 -21.44 -12.60 4.59
CA ASP A 122 -22.69 -12.86 5.30
C ASP A 122 -22.40 -13.43 6.68
N TYR A 123 -22.43 -12.57 7.69
CA TYR A 123 -22.23 -12.94 9.09
C TYR A 123 -23.33 -13.87 9.65
N GLY A 124 -24.46 -14.01 8.96
CA GLY A 124 -25.56 -14.90 9.33
C GLY A 124 -25.45 -16.31 8.74
N ASP A 125 -24.58 -16.52 7.75
CA ASP A 125 -24.40 -17.83 7.14
C ASP A 125 -23.41 -18.67 7.95
N LEU A 126 -23.94 -19.48 8.86
CA LEU A 126 -23.18 -20.44 9.67
C LEU A 126 -22.55 -21.57 8.84
N ASN A 127 -22.94 -21.75 7.57
CA ASN A 127 -22.39 -22.78 6.70
C ASN A 127 -21.33 -22.22 5.74
N ASP A 128 -21.05 -20.92 5.77
CA ASP A 128 -19.95 -20.35 4.99
C ASP A 128 -18.62 -20.77 5.64
N PRO A 129 -17.80 -21.59 4.96
CA PRO A 129 -16.53 -22.06 5.53
C PRO A 129 -15.46 -20.96 5.57
N ARG A 130 -15.71 -19.78 4.99
CA ARG A 130 -14.72 -18.72 4.89
C ARG A 130 -14.60 -17.95 6.21
N PRO A 131 -13.38 -17.75 6.73
CA PRO A 131 -13.19 -16.94 7.91
C PRO A 131 -13.49 -15.47 7.61
N VAL A 132 -14.27 -14.83 8.47
CA VAL A 132 -14.36 -13.38 8.48
C VAL A 132 -13.18 -12.84 9.28
N PHE A 133 -12.28 -12.12 8.62
CA PHE A 133 -11.05 -11.61 9.23
C PHE A 133 -11.07 -10.08 9.37
N ASN A 134 -10.24 -9.60 10.30
CA ASN A 134 -9.94 -8.19 10.51
C ASN A 134 -8.43 -7.99 10.29
N TRP A 135 -7.98 -6.78 9.99
CA TRP A 135 -6.58 -6.40 9.85
C TRP A 135 -5.74 -6.62 11.12
N GLN A 136 -6.39 -6.81 12.26
CA GLN A 136 -5.73 -7.05 13.53
C GLN A 136 -5.26 -8.52 13.63
N GLN A 137 -3.95 -8.72 13.81
CA GLN A 137 -3.28 -10.00 14.08
C GLN A 137 -3.36 -11.06 12.96
N ALA A 138 -3.30 -10.64 11.69
CA ALA A 138 -3.32 -11.54 10.55
C ALA A 138 -2.15 -11.29 9.57
N ILE A 139 -1.65 -12.35 8.94
CA ILE A 139 -0.85 -12.27 7.72
C ILE A 139 -1.83 -12.34 6.56
N ILE A 140 -1.94 -11.26 5.80
CA ILE A 140 -2.91 -11.13 4.71
C ILE A 140 -2.15 -11.15 3.38
N TYR A 141 -2.46 -12.14 2.55
CA TYR A 141 -1.98 -12.22 1.17
C TYR A 141 -3.11 -11.82 0.23
N VAL A 142 -2.87 -10.83 -0.62
CA VAL A 142 -3.86 -10.32 -1.58
C VAL A 142 -3.35 -10.53 -2.99
N GLY A 143 -4.02 -11.40 -3.76
CA GLY A 143 -3.82 -11.54 -5.19
C GLY A 143 -4.95 -10.85 -5.95
N LEU A 144 -4.70 -9.67 -6.51
CA LEU A 144 -5.73 -8.85 -7.17
C LEU A 144 -6.00 -9.23 -8.63
N ASP A 145 -5.25 -10.19 -9.21
CA ASP A 145 -5.34 -10.63 -10.61
C ASP A 145 -5.53 -9.46 -11.60
N ALA A 146 -4.69 -8.42 -11.46
CA ALA A 146 -4.79 -7.18 -12.22
C ALA A 146 -4.65 -7.36 -13.74
N LEU A 147 -4.06 -8.48 -14.18
CA LEU A 147 -3.98 -8.87 -15.59
C LEU A 147 -5.36 -9.17 -16.20
N SER A 148 -6.28 -9.69 -15.40
CA SER A 148 -7.63 -10.04 -15.85
C SER A 148 -8.55 -8.81 -15.85
N ASP A 149 -8.48 -7.99 -14.80
CA ASP A 149 -9.26 -6.74 -14.71
C ASP A 149 -8.54 -5.70 -13.84
N ALA A 150 -7.75 -4.84 -14.49
CA ALA A 150 -6.97 -3.80 -13.83
C ALA A 150 -7.84 -2.74 -13.12
N GLU A 151 -9.05 -2.48 -13.60
CA GLU A 151 -9.94 -1.47 -13.00
C GLU A 151 -10.53 -1.99 -11.68
N ILE A 152 -10.95 -3.26 -11.65
CA ILE A 152 -11.42 -3.91 -10.44
C ILE A 152 -10.28 -4.09 -9.45
N ALA A 153 -9.12 -4.57 -9.91
CA ALA A 153 -7.94 -4.74 -9.07
C ALA A 153 -7.54 -3.42 -8.38
N ALA A 154 -7.48 -2.32 -9.14
CA ALA A 154 -7.18 -1.00 -8.60
C ALA A 154 -8.25 -0.54 -7.59
N THR A 155 -9.53 -0.75 -7.88
CA THR A 155 -10.62 -0.35 -6.98
C THR A 155 -10.61 -1.12 -5.68
N VAL A 156 -10.47 -2.45 -5.75
CA VAL A 156 -10.39 -3.32 -4.57
C VAL A 156 -9.13 -3.01 -3.77
N GLY A 157 -7.99 -2.82 -4.42
CA GLY A 157 -6.74 -2.41 -3.79
C GLY A 157 -6.86 -1.07 -3.06
N ASN A 158 -7.40 -0.03 -3.71
CA ASN A 158 -7.63 1.27 -3.08
C ASN A 158 -8.59 1.18 -1.89
N SER A 159 -9.62 0.34 -1.96
CA SER A 159 -10.53 0.11 -0.83
C SER A 159 -9.80 -0.54 0.36
N MET A 160 -8.96 -1.54 0.10
CA MET A 160 -8.13 -2.18 1.13
C MET A 160 -7.15 -1.18 1.76
N PHE A 161 -6.52 -0.32 0.96
CA PHE A 161 -5.64 0.73 1.49
C PHE A 161 -6.40 1.78 2.30
N ALA A 162 -7.61 2.18 1.88
CA ALA A 162 -8.43 3.10 2.65
C ALA A 162 -8.79 2.51 4.03
N ASP A 163 -9.10 1.23 4.09
CA ASP A 163 -9.34 0.53 5.35
C ASP A 163 -8.06 0.46 6.21
N LEU A 164 -6.92 0.13 5.61
CA LEU A 164 -5.63 0.12 6.29
C LEU A 164 -5.25 1.52 6.83
N VAL A 165 -5.49 2.59 6.08
CA VAL A 165 -5.29 3.98 6.51
C VAL A 165 -6.21 4.30 7.69
N SER A 166 -7.45 3.82 7.68
CA SER A 166 -8.40 3.98 8.78
C SER A 166 -7.92 3.26 10.05
N VAL A 167 -7.48 2.00 9.92
CA VAL A 167 -6.91 1.20 11.02
C VAL A 167 -5.64 1.86 11.57
N ALA A 168 -4.73 2.28 10.70
CA ALA A 168 -3.52 3.01 11.08
C ALA A 168 -3.86 4.33 11.80
N GLY A 169 -4.86 5.06 11.30
CA GLY A 169 -5.36 6.29 11.94
C GLY A 169 -5.99 6.05 13.31
N HIS A 170 -6.66 4.91 13.49
CA HIS A 170 -7.20 4.48 14.77
C HIS A 170 -6.09 4.13 15.76
N ILE A 171 -5.13 3.29 15.35
CA ILE A 171 -3.94 2.92 16.15
C ILE A 171 -3.15 4.16 16.57
N TYR A 172 -2.96 5.11 15.66
CA TYR A 172 -2.26 6.35 15.95
C TYR A 172 -2.96 7.20 17.02
N LYS A 173 -4.30 7.27 17.00
CA LYS A 173 -5.08 8.12 17.92
C LYS A 173 -5.34 7.48 19.28
N HIS A 174 -5.62 6.18 19.28
CA HIS A 174 -6.14 5.46 20.44
C HIS A 174 -5.17 4.41 20.99
N GLY A 175 -4.06 4.16 20.30
CA GLY A 175 -3.22 2.98 20.54
C GLY A 175 -3.89 1.69 20.04
N VAL A 176 -3.18 0.59 20.16
CA VAL A 176 -3.67 -0.75 19.79
C VAL A 176 -4.76 -1.25 20.74
N MET A 177 -4.73 -0.73 21.98
CA MET A 177 -5.52 -1.22 23.12
C MET A 177 -6.30 -0.06 23.76
N ASP A 178 -7.24 0.53 23.01
CA ASP A 178 -8.17 1.54 23.52
C ASP A 178 -8.92 0.99 24.75
N GLY A 179 -8.53 1.42 25.95
CA GLY A 179 -9.18 1.05 27.22
C GLY A 179 -8.51 -0.02 28.09
N LEU A 180 -7.31 -0.51 27.78
CA LEU A 180 -6.59 -1.48 28.64
C LEU A 180 -5.27 -0.92 29.22
N PRO A 181 -4.92 -1.23 30.48
CA PRO A 181 -3.76 -0.67 31.16
C PRO A 181 -2.48 -1.46 30.84
N GLN A 182 -2.09 -1.57 29.58
CA GLN A 182 -0.75 -2.05 29.20
C GLN A 182 -0.26 -1.30 27.96
N THR A 183 0.85 -0.58 28.11
CA THR A 183 1.67 -0.04 27.03
C THR A 183 2.52 -1.17 26.46
N GLU A 184 1.99 -1.92 25.50
CA GLU A 184 2.86 -2.59 24.53
C GLU A 184 3.11 -1.65 23.35
N GLU A 185 4.30 -1.76 22.77
CA GLU A 185 4.70 -1.02 21.58
C GLU A 185 3.70 -1.26 20.44
N ASN A 186 3.40 -0.22 19.66
CA ASN A 186 2.56 -0.39 18.47
C ASN A 186 3.20 -1.47 17.56
N PRO A 187 2.49 -2.56 17.22
CA PRO A 187 3.03 -3.62 16.39
C PRO A 187 3.35 -3.06 15.01
N ALA A 188 4.52 -3.44 14.48
CA ALA A 188 4.91 -3.06 13.14
C ALA A 188 3.96 -3.71 12.11
N ILE A 189 3.32 -2.88 11.29
CA ILE A 189 2.48 -3.32 10.17
C ILE A 189 3.35 -3.34 8.92
N ASN A 190 3.83 -4.51 8.54
CA ASN A 190 4.64 -4.70 7.35
C ASN A 190 3.75 -4.82 6.11
N LEU A 191 3.80 -3.82 5.24
CA LEU A 191 3.08 -3.78 3.98
C LEU A 191 4.07 -4.01 2.83
N HIS A 192 3.89 -5.12 2.12
CA HIS A 192 4.63 -5.44 0.91
C HIS A 192 3.73 -5.24 -0.31
N CYS A 193 4.12 -4.31 -1.17
CA CYS A 193 3.38 -3.96 -2.38
C CYS A 193 4.18 -4.40 -3.61
N ASP A 194 3.80 -5.53 -4.20
CA ASP A 194 4.29 -5.92 -5.52
C ASP A 194 3.68 -5.03 -6.59
N GLU A 195 4.44 -4.72 -7.64
CA GLU A 195 4.01 -3.85 -8.73
C GLU A 195 3.32 -2.55 -8.29
N PHE A 196 4.04 -1.84 -7.43
CA PHE A 196 3.60 -0.61 -6.77
C PHE A 196 3.00 0.43 -7.71
N SER A 197 3.49 0.53 -8.95
CA SER A 197 2.97 1.45 -9.96
C SER A 197 1.49 1.22 -10.30
N GLU A 198 0.97 0.00 -10.19
CA GLU A 198 -0.45 -0.30 -10.44
C GLU A 198 -1.35 0.08 -9.26
N LEU A 199 -0.79 -0.03 -8.04
CA LEU A 199 -1.45 0.23 -6.77
C LEU A 199 -1.48 1.71 -6.39
N MET A 200 -0.77 2.56 -7.14
CA MET A 200 -0.67 3.98 -6.86
C MET A 200 -1.99 4.72 -7.14
N GLY A 201 -2.66 5.12 -6.05
CA GLY A 201 -3.87 5.93 -6.01
C GLY A 201 -3.78 7.07 -4.99
N ASP A 202 -4.78 7.96 -4.96
CA ASP A 202 -4.81 9.13 -4.06
C ASP A 202 -4.91 8.72 -2.58
N GLU A 203 -5.47 7.54 -2.29
CA GLU A 203 -5.60 6.95 -0.95
C GLU A 203 -4.26 6.42 -0.41
N PHE A 204 -3.35 6.02 -1.29
CA PHE A 204 -2.05 5.46 -0.89
C PHE A 204 -1.07 6.53 -0.40
N ILE A 205 -1.15 7.75 -0.95
CA ILE A 205 -0.24 8.85 -0.61
C ILE A 205 -0.31 9.22 0.89
N PRO A 206 -1.51 9.38 1.50
CA PRO A 206 -1.64 9.51 2.94
C PRO A 206 -1.00 8.38 3.75
N LEU A 207 -1.07 7.13 3.27
CA LEU A 207 -0.50 5.97 3.95
C LEU A 207 1.02 6.08 4.07
N ILE A 208 1.71 6.43 2.99
CA ILE A 208 3.18 6.64 3.03
C ILE A 208 3.52 7.83 3.93
N ASN A 209 2.79 8.94 3.78
CA ASN A 209 3.09 10.19 4.50
C ASN A 209 2.85 10.12 6.01
N LYS A 210 1.85 9.37 6.46
CA LYS A 210 1.35 9.40 7.85
C LYS A 210 1.34 8.04 8.53
N GLY A 211 1.42 6.95 7.77
CA GLY A 211 1.37 5.58 8.29
C GLY A 211 2.55 5.23 9.19
N GLY A 212 3.71 5.86 8.99
CA GLY A 212 4.88 5.65 9.84
C GLY A 212 4.62 5.95 11.32
N GLY A 213 3.76 6.94 11.62
CA GLY A 213 3.37 7.24 13.01
C GLY A 213 2.53 6.14 13.67
N ALA A 214 1.89 5.29 12.88
CA ALA A 214 1.09 4.15 13.35
C ALA A 214 1.87 2.82 13.32
N GLY A 215 3.17 2.84 13.00
CA GLY A 215 3.99 1.63 12.87
C GLY A 215 3.89 0.95 11.49
N VAL A 216 3.30 1.60 10.49
CA VAL A 216 3.24 1.04 9.12
C VAL A 216 4.60 1.16 8.44
N GLN A 217 5.14 0.04 7.99
CA GLN A 217 6.38 -0.07 7.22
C GLN A 217 6.03 -0.53 5.81
N VAL A 218 6.26 0.34 4.82
CA VAL A 218 5.90 0.09 3.43
C VAL A 218 7.14 -0.31 2.64
N THR A 219 7.12 -1.50 2.05
CA THR A 219 8.10 -1.96 1.06
C THR A 219 7.40 -2.06 -0.30
N ALA A 220 7.76 -1.15 -1.20
CA ALA A 220 7.17 -1.06 -2.53
C ALA A 220 8.16 -1.58 -3.59
N TYR A 221 7.71 -2.53 -4.42
CA TYR A 221 8.47 -3.07 -5.53
C TYR A 221 7.98 -2.48 -6.84
N THR A 222 8.90 -1.99 -7.68
CA THR A 222 8.57 -1.34 -8.95
C THR A 222 9.67 -1.57 -9.98
N GLN A 223 9.33 -1.61 -11.26
CA GLN A 223 10.28 -1.78 -12.36
C GLN A 223 10.95 -0.47 -12.76
N THR A 224 10.18 0.60 -12.90
CA THR A 224 10.68 1.89 -13.39
C THR A 224 10.07 3.07 -12.64
N LEU A 225 10.81 4.18 -12.58
CA LEU A 225 10.29 5.47 -12.11
C LEU A 225 9.19 5.99 -13.04
N SER A 226 9.35 5.76 -14.35
CA SER A 226 8.43 6.23 -15.38
C SER A 226 7.03 5.64 -15.24
N ASP A 227 6.89 4.39 -14.77
CA ASP A 227 5.58 3.78 -14.51
C ASP A 227 4.83 4.49 -13.37
N ILE A 228 5.57 4.92 -12.33
CA ILE A 228 5.01 5.70 -11.21
C ILE A 228 4.57 7.08 -11.70
N GLU A 229 5.43 7.77 -12.48
CA GLU A 229 5.10 9.09 -13.04
C GLU A 229 3.86 9.03 -13.94
N ALA A 230 3.77 8.02 -14.81
CA ALA A 230 2.64 7.81 -15.70
C ALA A 230 1.33 7.57 -14.94
N ARG A 231 1.37 6.81 -13.84
CA ARG A 231 0.17 6.54 -13.03
C ARG A 231 -0.32 7.77 -12.28
N ILE A 232 0.59 8.56 -11.71
CA ILE A 232 0.25 9.75 -10.94
C ILE A 232 -0.16 10.91 -11.86
N GLY A 233 0.38 10.96 -13.08
CA GLY A 233 0.12 12.03 -14.04
C GLY A 233 0.81 13.36 -13.71
N ASP A 234 1.62 13.40 -12.64
CA ASP A 234 2.39 14.56 -12.20
C ASP A 234 3.76 14.13 -11.69
N ARG A 235 4.81 14.59 -12.38
CA ARG A 235 6.20 14.30 -12.07
C ARG A 235 6.65 14.85 -10.70
N ALA A 236 6.14 16.01 -10.29
CA ALA A 236 6.46 16.59 -8.99
C ALA A 236 5.84 15.77 -7.86
N LYS A 237 4.58 15.36 -8.01
CA LYS A 237 3.88 14.49 -7.06
C LYS A 237 4.52 13.10 -6.99
N ALA A 238 4.96 12.55 -8.13
CA ALA A 238 5.74 11.31 -8.17
C ALA A 238 7.07 11.41 -7.41
N GLY A 239 7.82 12.49 -7.64
CA GLY A 239 9.05 12.76 -6.90
C GLY A 239 8.82 12.88 -5.38
N GLN A 240 7.71 13.50 -4.97
CA GLN A 240 7.32 13.58 -3.56
C GLN A 240 7.06 12.19 -2.97
N VAL A 241 6.30 11.34 -3.68
CA VAL A 241 6.00 9.98 -3.23
C VAL A 241 7.27 9.15 -3.05
N VAL A 242 8.15 9.17 -4.06
CA VAL A 242 9.43 8.47 -4.01
C VAL A 242 10.30 9.00 -2.87
N GLY A 243 10.32 10.33 -2.67
CA GLY A 243 11.09 10.97 -1.61
C GLY A 243 10.64 10.64 -0.19
N ASN A 244 9.42 10.11 0.00
CA ASN A 244 8.95 9.66 1.31
C ASN A 244 9.52 8.30 1.73
N PHE A 245 10.13 7.55 0.81
CA PHE A 245 10.79 6.29 1.15
C PHE A 245 12.18 6.58 1.70
N ASN A 246 12.41 6.17 2.95
CA ASN A 246 13.68 6.37 3.64
C ASN A 246 14.81 5.48 3.12
N SER A 247 14.48 4.42 2.37
CA SER A 247 15.44 3.45 1.87
C SER A 247 15.13 3.10 0.43
N LEU A 248 16.18 2.97 -0.36
CA LEU A 248 16.11 2.65 -1.79
C LEU A 248 17.02 1.47 -2.05
N ILE A 249 16.47 0.37 -2.58
CA ILE A 249 17.25 -0.76 -3.04
C ILE A 249 17.09 -0.85 -4.56
N MET A 250 18.18 -0.64 -5.29
CA MET A 250 18.20 -0.64 -6.74
C MET A 250 18.92 -1.87 -7.29
N MET A 251 18.14 -2.78 -7.86
CA MET A 251 18.63 -3.89 -8.66
C MET A 251 18.98 -3.42 -10.08
N ARG A 252 19.28 -4.36 -10.99
CA ARG A 252 19.48 -4.04 -12.41
C ARG A 252 18.25 -3.33 -12.97
N VAL A 253 18.45 -2.12 -13.48
CA VAL A 253 17.43 -1.34 -14.20
C VAL A 253 17.85 -1.12 -15.64
N ARG A 254 16.89 -0.94 -16.56
CA ARG A 254 17.20 -0.67 -17.98
C ARG A 254 17.25 0.81 -18.30
N GLU A 255 16.42 1.60 -17.62
CA GLU A 255 16.24 3.01 -17.89
C GLU A 255 17.27 3.85 -17.12
N THR A 256 17.98 4.72 -17.84
CA THR A 256 18.96 5.63 -17.24
C THR A 256 18.30 6.58 -16.22
N ALA A 257 17.11 7.10 -16.49
CA ALA A 257 16.41 7.99 -15.56
C ALA A 257 16.09 7.31 -14.22
N THR A 258 15.72 6.02 -14.24
CA THR A 258 15.53 5.24 -13.02
C THR A 258 16.87 5.02 -12.29
N ALA A 259 17.96 4.73 -13.01
CA ALA A 259 19.29 4.60 -12.41
C ALA A 259 19.77 5.90 -11.75
N GLU A 260 19.45 7.05 -12.36
CA GLU A 260 19.77 8.38 -11.87
C GLU A 260 19.07 8.74 -10.56
N LEU A 261 17.96 8.07 -10.22
CA LEU A 261 17.28 8.23 -8.93
C LEU A 261 18.23 7.90 -7.78
N LEU A 262 19.07 6.88 -7.92
CA LEU A 262 20.09 6.53 -6.92
C LEU A 262 21.38 7.35 -7.12
N THR A 263 21.92 7.39 -8.33
CA THR A 263 23.29 7.93 -8.55
C THR A 263 23.39 9.43 -8.34
N ARG A 264 22.33 10.21 -8.58
CA ARG A 264 22.34 11.66 -8.36
C ARG A 264 22.32 12.06 -6.88
N GLN A 265 21.97 11.13 -5.99
CA GLN A 265 22.01 11.37 -4.54
C GLN A 265 23.42 11.18 -3.96
N LEU A 266 24.33 10.57 -4.72
CA LEU A 266 25.68 10.27 -4.29
C LEU A 266 26.64 11.44 -4.54
N PRO A 267 27.64 11.64 -3.67
CA PRO A 267 28.66 12.65 -3.88
C PRO A 267 29.54 12.30 -5.10
N GLN A 268 30.22 13.32 -5.62
CA GLN A 268 31.34 13.11 -6.53
C GLN A 268 32.61 12.81 -5.73
N VAL A 269 33.52 12.04 -6.32
CA VAL A 269 34.80 11.66 -5.74
C VAL A 269 35.96 12.06 -6.64
N ASP A 270 37.06 12.43 -6.03
CA ASP A 270 38.29 12.77 -6.74
C ASP A 270 39.11 11.50 -7.00
N VAL A 271 39.36 11.21 -8.27
CA VAL A 271 40.20 10.09 -8.70
C VAL A 271 41.52 10.63 -9.22
N LEU A 272 42.62 10.14 -8.64
CA LEU A 272 43.96 10.44 -9.09
C LEU A 272 44.27 9.60 -10.33
N SER A 273 44.56 10.28 -11.45
CA SER A 273 45.02 9.67 -12.69
C SER A 273 46.50 9.99 -12.89
N ASN A 274 47.29 8.95 -13.12
CA ASN A 274 48.69 9.09 -13.49
C ASN A 274 48.80 9.04 -15.00
N SER A 275 49.44 10.04 -15.59
CA SER A 275 49.73 10.11 -17.01
C SER A 275 51.23 10.23 -17.19
N VAL A 276 51.82 9.26 -17.89
CA VAL A 276 53.24 9.29 -18.25
C VAL A 276 53.36 9.92 -19.62
N SER A 277 53.97 11.09 -19.70
CA SER A 277 54.32 11.74 -20.96
C SER A 277 55.82 11.63 -21.19
N SER A 278 56.23 10.91 -22.23
CA SER A 278 57.61 10.88 -22.70
C SER A 278 57.75 11.79 -23.91
N GLY A 279 58.58 12.81 -23.77
CA GLY A 279 58.91 13.76 -24.83
C GLY A 279 60.34 13.52 -25.30
N ILE A 280 60.50 13.55 -26.62
CA ILE A 280 61.80 13.55 -27.28
C ILE A 280 62.01 14.96 -27.83
N THR A 281 63.10 15.62 -27.47
CA THR A 281 63.48 16.91 -28.06
C THR A 281 64.82 16.76 -28.74
N ASP A 282 64.82 17.00 -30.05
CA ASP A 282 66.01 16.99 -30.88
C ASP A 282 66.71 18.36 -30.78
N SER A 283 67.99 18.38 -30.43
CA SER A 283 68.74 19.63 -30.27
C SER A 283 69.54 19.93 -31.55
N ALA A 284 69.18 21.02 -32.24
CA ALA A 284 69.84 21.45 -33.48
C ALA A 284 71.15 22.21 -33.23
N ASP A 285 71.95 21.81 -32.24
CA ASP A 285 73.16 22.55 -31.86
C ASP A 285 74.41 21.89 -32.48
N ALA A 286 74.92 22.47 -33.57
CA ALA A 286 75.99 21.90 -34.40
C ALA A 286 77.39 21.87 -33.72
N GLN A 287 77.51 22.34 -32.47
CA GLN A 287 78.76 22.33 -31.69
C GLN A 287 78.64 21.57 -30.34
N GLY A 288 77.45 21.09 -29.98
CA GLY A 288 77.22 20.36 -28.72
C GLY A 288 77.20 18.84 -28.94
N ASN A 289 77.98 18.09 -28.16
CA ASN A 289 78.11 16.62 -28.26
C ASN A 289 76.90 15.84 -27.70
N ILE A 290 75.68 16.39 -27.78
CA ILE A 290 74.45 15.80 -27.28
C ILE A 290 73.44 15.83 -28.43
N GLY A 291 73.19 14.69 -29.06
CA GLY A 291 72.31 14.59 -30.24
C GLY A 291 70.84 14.24 -29.94
N PHE A 292 70.48 14.03 -28.67
CA PHE A 292 69.12 13.66 -28.27
C PHE A 292 68.93 13.87 -26.77
N SER A 293 67.81 14.50 -26.38
CA SER A 293 67.39 14.55 -24.98
C SER A 293 66.01 13.91 -24.85
N SER A 294 65.90 12.90 -23.99
CA SER A 294 64.62 12.29 -23.62
C SER A 294 64.24 12.74 -22.23
N ASN A 295 63.02 13.25 -22.08
CA ASN A 295 62.44 13.53 -20.78
C ASN A 295 61.19 12.67 -20.61
N THR A 296 61.10 11.94 -19.50
CA THR A 296 59.89 11.22 -19.10
C THR A 296 59.36 11.88 -17.86
N GLN A 297 58.17 12.46 -17.96
CA GLN A 297 57.48 13.11 -16.87
C GLN A 297 56.27 12.27 -16.47
N ASP A 298 56.19 11.92 -15.19
CA ASP A 298 54.98 11.38 -14.59
C ASP A 298 54.16 12.54 -14.03
N ARG A 299 52.92 12.67 -14.51
CA ARG A 299 51.99 13.73 -14.10
C ARG A 299 50.79 13.08 -13.44
N VAL A 300 50.65 13.33 -12.14
CA VAL A 300 49.46 13.00 -11.36
C VAL A 300 48.47 14.15 -11.50
N SER A 301 47.26 13.85 -11.98
CA SER A 301 46.14 14.79 -12.03
C SER A 301 44.96 14.25 -11.24
N SER A 302 44.25 15.12 -10.54
CA SER A 302 42.98 14.78 -9.89
C SER A 302 41.82 15.11 -10.81
N VAL A 303 40.90 14.17 -11.02
CA VAL A 303 39.67 14.37 -11.79
C VAL A 303 38.48 13.99 -10.92
N GLN A 304 37.52 14.91 -10.81
CA GLN A 304 36.27 14.68 -10.07
C GLN A 304 35.31 13.88 -10.94
N VAL A 305 34.88 12.72 -10.45
CA VAL A 305 33.96 11.78 -11.14
C VAL A 305 32.81 11.39 -10.21
N PRO A 306 31.62 11.02 -10.73
CA PRO A 306 30.55 10.51 -9.89
C PRO A 306 30.99 9.22 -9.16
N LEU A 307 30.59 9.05 -7.89
CA LEU A 307 30.90 7.84 -7.12
C LEU A 307 30.36 6.57 -7.81
N LEU A 308 29.20 6.67 -8.45
CA LEU A 308 28.59 5.59 -9.20
C LEU A 308 27.98 6.12 -10.49
N GLU A 309 28.32 5.50 -11.62
CA GLU A 309 27.71 5.85 -12.90
C GLU A 309 26.39 5.10 -13.12
N PRO A 310 25.39 5.72 -13.80
CA PRO A 310 24.16 5.02 -14.17
C PRO A 310 24.42 3.73 -14.97
N ALA A 311 25.47 3.71 -15.79
CA ALA A 311 25.86 2.52 -16.55
C ALA A 311 26.18 1.31 -15.65
N SER A 312 26.71 1.55 -14.45
CA SER A 312 27.00 0.49 -13.48
C SER A 312 25.74 -0.21 -13.00
N LEU A 313 24.63 0.52 -12.84
CA LEU A 313 23.31 -0.04 -12.47
C LEU A 313 22.69 -0.84 -13.61
N VAL A 314 22.87 -0.39 -14.85
CA VAL A 314 22.37 -1.09 -16.06
C VAL A 314 23.08 -2.43 -16.27
N GLN A 315 24.36 -2.50 -15.93
CA GLN A 315 25.19 -3.69 -16.11
C GLN A 315 25.19 -4.64 -14.90
N LEU A 316 24.52 -4.29 -13.79
CA LEU A 316 24.51 -5.07 -12.55
C LEU A 316 24.20 -6.56 -12.77
N PRO A 317 25.00 -7.53 -12.31
CA PRO A 317 24.63 -8.94 -12.37
C PRO A 317 23.33 -9.26 -11.61
N LYS A 318 22.63 -10.34 -12.02
CA LYS A 318 21.45 -10.83 -11.28
C LYS A 318 21.86 -11.21 -9.85
N GLY A 319 21.02 -10.86 -8.88
CA GLY A 319 21.31 -11.09 -7.46
C GLY A 319 22.28 -10.06 -6.86
N GLN A 320 22.47 -8.92 -7.52
CA GLN A 320 23.20 -7.78 -6.93
C GLN A 320 22.36 -6.51 -6.98
N ALA A 321 22.58 -5.63 -6.02
CA ALA A 321 21.92 -4.34 -5.92
C ALA A 321 22.87 -3.29 -5.35
N PHE A 322 22.54 -2.02 -5.55
CA PHE A 322 23.02 -0.92 -4.71
C PHE A 322 21.87 -0.44 -3.85
N ALA A 323 22.15 -0.10 -2.59
CA ALA A 323 21.13 0.41 -1.68
C ALA A 323 21.57 1.71 -1.03
N LEU A 324 20.62 2.64 -0.87
CA LEU A 324 20.73 3.77 0.03
C LEU A 324 19.92 3.42 1.28
N LEU A 325 20.62 3.16 2.38
CA LEU A 325 20.03 2.80 3.68
C LEU A 325 20.37 3.88 4.70
N GLU A 326 19.68 3.88 5.85
CA GLU A 326 20.03 4.72 7.02
C GLU A 326 20.19 6.22 6.70
N GLY A 327 19.34 6.76 5.83
CA GLY A 327 19.40 8.19 5.46
C GLY A 327 20.43 8.54 4.39
N GLY A 328 20.81 7.58 3.54
CA GLY A 328 21.55 7.83 2.31
C GLY A 328 22.92 7.14 2.20
N GLN A 329 23.27 6.27 3.14
CA GLN A 329 24.51 5.51 3.08
C GLN A 329 24.45 4.48 1.94
N LEU A 330 25.46 4.50 1.07
CA LEU A 330 25.57 3.59 -0.06
C LEU A 330 26.10 2.22 0.36
N TRP A 331 25.36 1.18 0.00
CA TRP A 331 25.73 -0.22 0.18
C TRP A 331 25.73 -0.96 -1.14
N LYS A 332 26.73 -1.82 -1.35
CA LYS A 332 26.72 -2.81 -2.42
C LYS A 332 26.21 -4.13 -1.86
N LEU A 333 25.08 -4.61 -2.36
CA LEU A 333 24.42 -5.80 -1.87
C LEU A 333 24.58 -6.98 -2.82
N ARG A 334 24.67 -8.17 -2.24
CA ARG A 334 24.52 -9.46 -2.93
C ARG A 334 23.33 -10.18 -2.32
N ILE A 335 22.27 -10.33 -3.11
CA ILE A 335 21.04 -10.99 -2.71
C ILE A 335 21.19 -12.48 -3.06
N PRO A 336 21.09 -13.39 -2.08
CA PRO A 336 21.12 -14.81 -2.36
C PRO A 336 19.94 -15.17 -3.27
N LEU A 337 20.21 -15.92 -4.34
CA LEU A 337 19.14 -16.45 -5.16
C LEU A 337 18.56 -17.68 -4.46
N PRO A 338 17.23 -17.83 -4.40
CA PRO A 338 16.63 -19.02 -3.82
C PRO A 338 17.10 -20.27 -4.58
N ASP A 339 17.71 -21.21 -3.86
CA ASP A 339 18.14 -22.51 -4.37
C ASP A 339 17.40 -23.60 -3.61
N ALA A 340 16.47 -24.28 -4.29
CA ALA A 340 15.69 -25.36 -3.72
C ALA A 340 16.54 -26.63 -3.48
N ALA A 341 17.75 -26.72 -4.03
CA ALA A 341 18.59 -27.91 -3.88
C ALA A 341 19.11 -28.11 -2.45
N HIS A 342 19.17 -27.05 -1.64
CA HIS A 342 19.78 -27.07 -0.31
C HIS A 342 18.92 -26.43 0.78
N ASP A 343 17.64 -26.16 0.51
CA ASP A 343 16.71 -25.63 1.51
C ASP A 343 15.60 -26.66 1.81
N PRO A 344 15.77 -27.48 2.87
CA PRO A 344 14.76 -28.45 3.29
C PRO A 344 13.45 -27.81 3.76
N LEU A 345 13.45 -26.50 4.04
CA LEU A 345 12.32 -25.74 4.58
C LEU A 345 11.59 -24.94 3.49
N MET A 346 12.16 -24.81 2.30
CA MET A 346 11.52 -24.14 1.16
C MET A 346 10.25 -24.91 0.76
N PRO A 347 9.06 -24.31 0.85
CA PRO A 347 7.83 -24.95 0.42
C PRO A 347 7.80 -25.09 -1.11
N GLU A 348 7.21 -26.18 -1.60
CA GLU A 348 7.11 -26.43 -3.06
C GLU A 348 6.26 -25.37 -3.76
N ASN A 349 5.26 -24.82 -3.06
CA ASN A 349 4.38 -23.77 -3.55
C ASN A 349 3.66 -23.06 -2.40
N ILE A 350 3.04 -21.92 -2.73
CA ILE A 350 2.24 -21.11 -1.79
C ILE A 350 1.10 -21.93 -1.16
N ALA A 351 0.50 -22.89 -1.89
CA ALA A 351 -0.60 -23.69 -1.35
C ALA A 351 -0.15 -24.62 -0.19
N GLN A 352 1.12 -24.98 -0.13
CA GLN A 352 1.69 -25.69 1.01
C GLN A 352 1.80 -24.78 2.23
N ILE A 353 2.20 -23.52 2.04
CA ILE A 353 2.23 -22.50 3.09
C ILE A 353 0.83 -22.27 3.65
N THR A 354 -0.17 -22.10 2.78
CA THR A 354 -1.56 -21.83 3.22
C THR A 354 -2.13 -22.99 4.04
N ARG A 355 -1.92 -24.24 3.61
CA ARG A 355 -2.35 -25.43 4.38
C ARG A 355 -1.64 -25.54 5.73
N TYR A 356 -0.38 -25.15 5.79
CA TYR A 356 0.37 -25.11 7.04
C TYR A 356 -0.21 -24.04 7.98
N MET A 357 -0.50 -22.85 7.46
CA MET A 357 -1.15 -21.77 8.20
C MET A 357 -2.53 -22.18 8.72
N GLU A 358 -3.40 -22.75 7.87
CA GLU A 358 -4.74 -23.23 8.23
C GLU A 358 -4.71 -24.17 9.45
N LYS A 359 -3.78 -25.13 9.46
CA LYS A 359 -3.61 -26.07 10.58
C LYS A 359 -3.22 -25.40 11.90
N GLN A 360 -2.53 -24.26 11.85
CA GLN A 360 -2.13 -23.53 13.05
C GLN A 360 -3.22 -22.59 13.56
N TYR A 361 -4.08 -22.08 12.67
CA TYR A 361 -5.17 -21.17 13.04
C TYR A 361 -6.42 -21.86 13.61
N ASP A 362 -6.64 -23.16 13.34
CA ASP A 362 -7.76 -23.95 13.92
C ASP A 362 -7.63 -24.19 15.43
N SER A 363 -6.39 -24.23 15.96
CA SER A 363 -6.15 -24.13 17.39
C SER A 363 -6.19 -22.65 17.78
N ALA A 364 -7.12 -22.26 18.66
CA ALA A 364 -7.32 -20.89 19.14
C ALA A 364 -6.01 -20.08 19.17
N PRO A 365 -5.99 -18.83 18.67
CA PRO A 365 -4.76 -18.08 18.45
C PRO A 365 -4.15 -17.73 19.79
N VAL A 366 -3.32 -18.62 20.33
CA VAL A 366 -2.46 -18.33 21.47
C VAL A 366 -1.21 -17.72 20.87
N TRP A 367 -1.28 -16.44 20.43
CA TRP A 367 -0.10 -15.70 19.93
C TRP A 367 1.04 -15.62 20.97
N TRP A 368 0.74 -16.00 22.23
CA TRP A 368 1.64 -16.13 23.38
C TRP A 368 2.11 -17.58 23.67
N ASN A 369 1.47 -18.63 23.12
CA ASN A 369 2.06 -19.98 22.99
C ASN A 369 2.49 -20.15 21.55
N ARG A 370 3.65 -19.59 21.23
CA ARG A 370 4.40 -20.09 20.08
C ARG A 370 4.75 -21.56 20.40
N PRO A 371 4.35 -22.55 19.58
CA PRO A 371 4.90 -23.89 19.76
C PRO A 371 6.43 -23.77 19.62
N GLU A 372 7.18 -24.25 20.61
CA GLU A 372 8.65 -24.24 20.62
C GLU A 372 9.24 -24.95 19.38
N THR A 373 8.42 -25.77 18.71
CA THR A 373 8.79 -26.55 17.55
C THR A 373 7.66 -26.58 16.53
N VAL A 374 7.93 -26.03 15.33
CA VAL A 374 7.10 -26.23 14.15
C VAL A 374 7.52 -27.54 13.48
N VAL A 375 6.60 -28.49 13.36
CA VAL A 375 6.84 -29.78 12.69
C VAL A 375 6.59 -29.62 11.19
N THR A 376 7.66 -29.60 10.40
CA THR A 376 7.58 -29.74 8.93
C THR A 376 7.40 -31.22 8.55
N ALA A 377 7.12 -31.51 7.27
CA ALA A 377 6.89 -32.88 6.78
C ALA A 377 8.09 -33.85 6.97
N LYS A 378 9.25 -33.34 7.40
CA LYS A 378 10.43 -34.14 7.79
C LYS A 378 10.64 -34.30 9.29
N ASN A 379 9.73 -33.84 10.14
CA ASN A 379 9.83 -33.95 11.59
C ASN A 379 11.02 -33.18 12.22
N ASP A 380 11.60 -32.22 11.50
CA ASP A 380 12.67 -31.38 12.04
C ASP A 380 12.09 -30.11 12.71
N PRO A 381 12.36 -29.87 14.00
CA PRO A 381 11.89 -28.69 14.72
C PRO A 381 12.62 -27.41 14.27
N ILE A 382 11.86 -26.35 14.02
CA ILE A 382 12.38 -24.99 13.76
C ILE A 382 12.86 -24.37 15.09
N LEU A 383 14.17 -24.27 15.31
CA LEU A 383 14.77 -23.78 16.58
C LEU A 383 15.33 -22.35 16.55
N TRP A 384 15.21 -21.59 15.46
CA TRP A 384 15.97 -20.34 15.28
C TRP A 384 15.31 -19.04 15.82
N LEU A 385 14.20 -19.13 16.54
CA LEU A 385 13.58 -17.94 17.16
C LEU A 385 14.15 -17.57 18.54
N TYR A 386 15.15 -18.31 19.04
CA TYR A 386 15.73 -18.10 20.39
C TYR A 386 17.27 -18.05 20.46
N ASP A 387 18.00 -17.95 19.34
CA ASP A 387 19.47 -17.87 19.43
C ASP A 387 19.99 -16.42 19.51
N SER A 388 19.41 -15.63 20.40
CA SER A 388 19.92 -14.30 20.76
C SER A 388 20.87 -14.30 21.96
N GLU A 389 21.32 -15.47 22.44
CA GLU A 389 22.24 -15.55 23.60
C GLU A 389 23.50 -16.41 23.41
N THR A 390 23.79 -17.02 22.25
CA THR A 390 25.04 -17.81 22.09
C THR A 390 25.86 -17.56 20.82
N THR A 391 26.11 -16.29 20.47
CA THR A 391 27.22 -15.93 19.55
C THR A 391 28.23 -14.92 20.11
N GLU A 392 28.28 -14.75 21.44
CA GLU A 392 29.51 -14.33 22.12
C GLU A 392 30.29 -15.57 22.55
N ASN A 393 31.07 -16.17 21.64
CA ASN A 393 32.38 -16.77 21.91
C ASN A 393 33.00 -17.38 20.64
N HIS A 394 34.12 -16.79 20.22
CA HIS A 394 35.16 -17.29 19.33
C HIS A 394 34.85 -17.47 17.83
N THR A 395 35.23 -16.46 17.04
CA THR A 395 36.35 -16.55 16.07
C THR A 395 36.87 -15.13 15.79
N ASP A 396 38.05 -14.83 16.31
CA ASP A 396 38.86 -13.67 15.91
C ASP A 396 39.49 -14.01 14.56
N ASP A 397 38.83 -13.64 13.47
CA ASP A 397 39.39 -13.64 12.11
C ASP A 397 39.80 -12.19 11.77
N THR A 398 40.79 -11.67 12.50
CA THR A 398 41.61 -10.57 11.97
C THR A 398 42.56 -11.15 10.91
N PRO A 399 42.57 -10.63 9.67
CA PRO A 399 43.60 -11.01 8.71
C PRO A 399 44.96 -10.51 9.22
N ASP A 400 45.92 -11.43 9.32
CA ASP A 400 47.30 -11.14 9.70
C ASP A 400 47.85 -9.93 8.94
N THR A 401 48.38 -8.97 9.70
CA THR A 401 49.13 -7.83 9.18
C THR A 401 50.38 -8.36 8.48
N PRO A 402 50.65 -8.04 7.19
CA PRO A 402 51.86 -8.51 6.53
C PRO A 402 53.10 -7.91 7.22
N PRO A 403 54.20 -8.68 7.39
CA PRO A 403 55.37 -8.19 8.08
C PRO A 403 55.99 -7.03 7.31
N ALA A 404 56.36 -5.99 8.06
CA ALA A 404 57.09 -4.83 7.56
C ALA A 404 58.35 -5.31 6.83
N ARG A 405 58.49 -4.94 5.55
CA ARG A 405 59.79 -4.99 4.87
C ARG A 405 60.70 -3.98 5.54
N GLU A 406 61.71 -4.47 6.24
CA GLU A 406 62.86 -3.67 6.65
C GLU A 406 63.67 -3.26 5.41
N ARG A 407 63.78 -1.94 5.24
CA ARG A 407 64.70 -1.12 4.39
C ARG A 407 64.79 -1.38 2.89
#